data_AF-R9RDH0-F1
#
_entry.id   AF-R9RDH0-F1
#
_cell.length_a   1.000
_cell.length_b   1.000
_cell.length_c   1.000
_cell.angle_alpha   90.00
_cell.angle_beta   90.00
_cell.angle_gamma   90.00
#
_symmetry.space_group_name_H-M   'P 1'
#
loop_
_entity.id
_entity.type
_entity.pdbx_description
1 polymer ?
#
loop_
_entity_poly.entity_id
_entity_poly.type
_entity_poly.pdbx_seq_one_letter_code
_entity_poly.pdbx_strand_id
1 'polypeptide(L)'
;MLDNNIKFNLFIGENFNELVSLPTNQLIIRNLLSVTDRDVIVLNNSLSLPELVQKLMDKILYGKKEIVEIISNIFSMENKFDLTFYKNIFDSNIFSSIISTNYDYAVEENFLNLIKINTPFNVSHDESGRIAFYKIYGDYKDRDKFIISTQDIKRVKMLAFYDEFWEKLRAEFNKRPTILFAVNLEDKIFLDVLDFIIAKTDRLQPIYLYAGEEIDRLLADKDIINFINKYSIEIIKGENKEFIANIKEKFYGEKKSGDVQQNYA
;
A
#
# COMPACT_ATOMS: atom_id res chain seq x y z
N MET A 1 4.49 8.92 30.03
CA MET A 1 4.22 10.14 29.25
C MET A 1 4.41 9.75 27.79
N LEU A 2 3.35 9.77 26.98
CA LEU A 2 3.49 9.54 25.53
C LEU A 2 4.27 10.72 24.95
N ASP A 3 5.34 10.42 24.23
CA ASP A 3 6.18 11.43 23.60
C ASP A 3 5.35 12.09 22.49
N ASN A 4 4.94 13.36 22.68
CA ASN A 4 4.04 14.11 21.79
C ASN A 4 4.63 14.37 20.37
N ASN A 5 5.68 13.66 19.98
CA ASN A 5 6.45 13.82 18.75
C ASN A 5 6.64 12.53 17.95
N ILE A 6 5.99 11.41 18.34
CA ILE A 6 6.04 10.18 17.55
C ILE A 6 5.51 10.49 16.14
N LYS A 7 6.14 9.94 15.11
CA LYS A 7 5.64 9.96 13.72
C LYS A 7 5.56 8.53 13.23
N PHE A 8 4.65 8.28 12.30
CA PHE A 8 4.39 6.95 11.76
C PHE A 8 4.91 6.81 10.32
N ASN A 9 5.18 5.57 9.93
CA ASN A 9 5.13 5.19 8.53
C ASN A 9 3.67 4.81 8.21
N LEU A 10 3.13 5.29 7.09
CA LEU A 10 1.84 4.86 6.58
C LEU A 10 2.06 3.86 5.45
N PHE A 11 1.60 2.62 5.61
CA PHE A 11 1.61 1.63 4.54
C PHE A 11 0.19 1.51 3.96
N ILE A 12 0.03 1.89 2.69
CA ILE A 12 -1.24 1.76 1.96
C ILE A 12 -1.15 0.66 0.91
N GLY A 13 -2.27 -0.05 0.72
CA GLY A 13 -2.42 -1.10 -0.29
C GLY A 13 -3.61 -0.85 -1.20
N GLU A 14 -3.99 -1.88 -1.96
CA GLU A 14 -4.96 -1.74 -3.06
C GLU A 14 -6.34 -1.22 -2.61
N ASN A 15 -6.78 -1.56 -1.39
CA ASN A 15 -8.09 -1.13 -0.89
C ASN A 15 -8.12 0.38 -0.64
N PHE A 16 -6.96 1.04 -0.52
CA PHE A 16 -6.88 2.49 -0.46
C PHE A 16 -7.39 3.14 -1.75
N ASN A 17 -7.22 2.50 -2.91
CA ASN A 17 -7.70 3.03 -4.19
C ASN A 17 -9.22 3.19 -4.19
N GLU A 18 -9.97 2.32 -3.51
CA GLU A 18 -11.42 2.48 -3.37
C GLU A 18 -11.79 3.78 -2.63
N LEU A 19 -11.02 4.14 -1.60
CA LEU A 19 -11.25 5.34 -0.80
C LEU A 19 -11.04 6.63 -1.59
N VAL A 20 -10.16 6.59 -2.59
CA VAL A 20 -9.82 7.74 -3.42
C VAL A 20 -10.37 7.63 -4.83
N SER A 21 -11.30 6.70 -5.09
CA SER A 21 -11.92 6.50 -6.41
C SER A 21 -10.88 6.28 -7.53
N LEU A 22 -9.93 5.38 -7.28
CA LEU A 22 -8.93 4.92 -8.24
C LEU A 22 -9.14 3.44 -8.60
N PRO A 23 -8.59 2.98 -9.74
CA PRO A 23 -8.68 1.58 -10.15
C PRO A 23 -8.07 0.63 -9.12
N THR A 24 -8.80 -0.44 -8.78
CA THR A 24 -8.30 -1.54 -7.95
C THR A 24 -7.68 -2.66 -8.80
N ASN A 25 -6.91 -3.56 -8.17
CA ASN A 25 -6.41 -4.73 -8.88
C ASN A 25 -7.54 -5.62 -9.42
N GLN A 26 -8.71 -5.65 -8.77
CA GLN A 26 -9.87 -6.37 -9.29
C GLN A 26 -10.36 -5.79 -10.62
N LEU A 27 -10.39 -4.46 -10.76
CA LEU A 27 -10.75 -3.82 -12.03
C LEU A 27 -9.71 -4.13 -13.12
N ILE A 28 -8.42 -4.10 -12.76
CA ILE A 28 -7.33 -4.47 -13.67
C ILE A 28 -7.49 -5.93 -14.14
N ILE A 29 -7.66 -6.87 -13.21
CA ILE A 29 -7.87 -8.29 -13.50
C ILE A 29 -9.06 -8.48 -14.46
N ARG A 30 -10.21 -7.83 -14.19
CA ARG A 30 -11.39 -7.92 -15.05
C ARG A 30 -11.11 -7.44 -16.48
N ASN A 31 -10.35 -6.35 -16.63
CA ASN A 31 -10.01 -5.82 -17.95
C ASN A 31 -9.01 -6.72 -18.69
N LEU A 32 -7.99 -7.25 -18.01
CA LEU A 32 -7.05 -8.21 -18.60
C LEU A 32 -7.74 -9.51 -19.04
N LEU A 33 -8.79 -9.93 -18.33
CA LEU A 33 -9.57 -11.12 -18.67
C LEU A 33 -10.69 -10.85 -19.69
N SER A 34 -11.02 -9.59 -19.99
CA SER A 34 -12.18 -9.23 -20.81
C SER A 34 -12.14 -9.74 -22.26
N VAL A 35 -10.95 -10.03 -22.77
CA VAL A 35 -10.75 -10.57 -24.14
C VAL A 35 -10.41 -12.07 -24.14
N THR A 36 -10.38 -12.72 -22.98
CA THR A 36 -10.06 -14.15 -22.85
C THR A 36 -11.32 -15.01 -22.77
N ASP A 37 -11.26 -16.24 -23.30
CA ASP A 37 -12.37 -17.19 -23.24
C ASP A 37 -12.86 -17.44 -21.81
N ARG A 38 -14.16 -17.72 -21.64
CA ARG A 38 -14.79 -17.93 -20.32
C ARG A 38 -14.09 -18.98 -19.45
N ASP A 39 -13.53 -20.01 -20.07
CA ASP A 39 -12.79 -21.08 -19.36
C ASP A 39 -11.48 -20.56 -18.73
N VAL A 40 -10.85 -19.55 -19.33
CA VAL A 40 -9.65 -18.88 -18.78
C VAL A 40 -10.02 -18.02 -17.58
N ILE A 41 -11.22 -17.40 -17.58
CA ILE A 41 -11.71 -16.57 -16.49
C ILE A 41 -11.95 -17.42 -15.23
N VAL A 42 -12.69 -18.52 -15.35
CA VAL A 42 -13.06 -19.38 -14.21
C VAL A 42 -11.81 -19.97 -13.53
N LEU A 43 -10.80 -20.36 -14.30
CA LEU A 43 -9.56 -20.95 -13.78
C LEU A 43 -8.64 -19.96 -13.04
N ASN A 44 -8.92 -18.65 -13.11
CA ASN A 44 -8.03 -17.61 -12.62
C ASN A 44 -8.66 -16.67 -11.59
N ASN A 45 -9.93 -16.87 -11.22
CA ASN A 45 -10.67 -15.97 -10.34
C ASN A 45 -10.11 -15.81 -8.92
N SER A 46 -9.19 -16.69 -8.49
CA SER A 46 -8.55 -16.64 -7.17
C SER A 46 -7.10 -16.15 -7.20
N LEU A 47 -6.57 -15.79 -8.38
CA LEU A 47 -5.19 -15.35 -8.51
C LEU A 47 -5.05 -13.89 -8.12
N SER A 48 -3.98 -13.57 -7.42
CA SER A 48 -3.52 -12.19 -7.29
C SER A 48 -3.15 -11.63 -8.66
N LEU A 49 -3.15 -10.29 -8.79
CA LEU A 49 -2.80 -9.64 -10.06
C LEU A 49 -1.41 -10.06 -10.57
N PRO A 50 -0.34 -10.13 -9.74
CA PRO A 50 0.96 -10.58 -10.22
C PRO A 50 1.00 -12.02 -10.72
N GLU A 51 0.24 -12.92 -10.12
CA GLU A 51 0.12 -14.31 -10.55
C GLU A 51 -0.63 -14.43 -11.87
N LEU A 52 -1.74 -13.70 -12.01
CA LEU A 52 -2.50 -13.66 -13.25
C LEU A 52 -1.64 -13.14 -14.40
N VAL A 53 -0.96 -12.01 -14.18
CA VAL A 53 -0.11 -11.39 -15.20
C VAL A 53 1.01 -12.34 -15.62
N GLN A 54 1.66 -13.01 -14.68
CA GLN A 54 2.67 -14.02 -15.00
C GLN A 54 2.08 -15.13 -15.90
N LYS A 55 0.89 -15.64 -15.54
CA LYS A 55 0.24 -16.72 -16.30
C LYS A 55 -0.17 -16.28 -17.70
N LEU A 56 -0.62 -15.04 -17.87
CA LEU A 56 -0.94 -14.47 -19.19
C LEU A 56 0.31 -14.34 -20.07
N MET A 57 1.43 -13.91 -19.49
CA MET A 57 2.72 -13.83 -20.16
C MET A 57 3.27 -15.22 -20.54
N ASP A 58 3.20 -16.19 -19.62
CA ASP A 58 3.69 -17.56 -19.85
C ASP A 58 2.90 -18.27 -20.96
N LYS A 59 1.61 -17.94 -21.11
CA LYS A 59 0.75 -18.44 -22.19
C LYS A 59 0.89 -17.66 -23.51
N ILE A 60 1.73 -16.63 -23.55
CA ILE A 60 1.91 -15.74 -24.72
C ILE A 60 0.57 -15.11 -25.14
N LEU A 61 -0.35 -14.90 -24.19
CA LEU A 61 -1.60 -14.19 -24.46
C LEU A 61 -1.35 -12.70 -24.56
N TYR A 62 -0.38 -12.21 -23.77
CA TYR A 62 0.01 -10.81 -23.75
C TYR A 62 1.51 -10.65 -23.55
N GLY A 63 2.10 -9.67 -24.23
CA GLY A 63 3.42 -9.15 -23.87
C GLY A 63 3.33 -8.19 -22.68
N LYS A 64 4.39 -8.08 -21.87
CA LYS A 64 4.43 -7.14 -20.74
C LYS A 64 4.04 -5.71 -21.15
N LYS A 65 4.52 -5.24 -22.30
CA LYS A 65 4.19 -3.90 -22.83
C LYS A 65 2.70 -3.69 -23.03
N GLU A 66 2.00 -4.70 -23.54
CA GLU A 66 0.56 -4.64 -23.80
C GLU A 66 -0.23 -4.63 -22.49
N ILE A 67 0.17 -5.45 -21.50
CA ILE A 67 -0.41 -5.44 -20.15
C ILE A 67 -0.28 -4.05 -19.52
N VAL A 68 0.91 -3.44 -19.58
CA VAL A 68 1.12 -2.09 -19.03
C VAL A 68 0.27 -1.06 -19.77
N GLU A 69 0.10 -1.18 -21.08
CA GLU A 69 -0.75 -0.28 -21.86
C GLU A 69 -2.23 -0.40 -21.49
N ILE A 70 -2.74 -1.61 -21.30
CA ILE A 70 -4.10 -1.85 -20.80
C ILE A 70 -4.26 -1.18 -19.42
N ILE A 71 -3.32 -1.40 -18.50
CA ILE A 71 -3.37 -0.81 -17.16
C ILE A 71 -3.31 0.72 -17.22
N SER A 72 -2.41 1.28 -18.03
CA SER A 72 -2.29 2.73 -18.23
C SER A 72 -3.59 3.33 -18.77
N ASN A 73 -4.28 2.63 -19.67
CA ASN A 73 -5.56 3.09 -20.21
C ASN A 73 -6.66 3.11 -19.13
N ILE A 74 -6.70 2.10 -18.26
CA ILE A 74 -7.64 2.05 -17.12
C ILE A 74 -7.45 3.28 -16.23
N PHE A 75 -6.22 3.58 -15.82
CA PHE A 75 -5.92 4.75 -14.99
C PHE A 75 -6.15 6.08 -15.70
N SER A 76 -5.98 6.15 -17.02
CA SER A 76 -6.18 7.40 -17.80
C SER A 76 -7.66 7.71 -18.06
N MET A 77 -8.53 6.71 -18.01
CA MET A 77 -9.98 6.89 -18.18
C MET A 77 -10.67 7.41 -16.91
N GLU A 78 -10.12 7.09 -15.73
CA GLU A 78 -10.66 7.52 -14.42
C GLU A 78 -10.18 8.93 -14.04
N ASN A 79 -10.74 9.95 -14.70
CA ASN A 79 -10.30 11.34 -14.55
C ASN A 79 -10.73 12.07 -13.26
N LYS A 80 -11.26 11.39 -12.24
CA LYS A 80 -11.71 12.03 -10.99
C LYS A 80 -11.45 11.15 -9.76
N PHE A 81 -10.22 11.16 -9.27
CA PHE A 81 -9.90 10.63 -7.95
C PHE A 81 -10.17 11.68 -6.85
N ASP A 82 -10.60 11.21 -5.68
CA ASP A 82 -10.84 12.04 -4.50
C ASP A 82 -9.53 12.27 -3.74
N LEU A 83 -9.03 13.49 -3.79
CA LEU A 83 -7.81 13.90 -3.09
C LEU A 83 -8.01 14.20 -1.60
N THR A 84 -9.25 14.21 -1.10
CA THR A 84 -9.56 14.59 0.29
C THR A 84 -8.80 13.74 1.29
N PHE A 85 -8.71 12.43 1.05
CA PHE A 85 -8.00 11.52 1.95
C PHE A 85 -6.50 11.80 1.98
N TYR A 86 -5.87 12.01 0.82
CA TYR A 86 -4.45 12.38 0.75
C TYR A 86 -4.18 13.74 1.39
N LYS A 87 -5.03 14.75 1.15
CA LYS A 87 -4.92 16.06 1.81
C LYS A 87 -4.92 15.91 3.32
N ASN A 88 -5.86 15.14 3.87
CA ASN A 88 -5.92 14.86 5.30
C ASN A 88 -4.66 14.14 5.82
N ILE A 89 -4.09 13.21 5.05
CA ILE A 89 -2.81 12.55 5.39
C ILE A 89 -1.68 13.58 5.50
N PHE A 90 -1.51 14.44 4.50
CA PHE A 90 -0.46 15.47 4.50
C PHE A 90 -0.66 16.52 5.60
N ASP A 91 -1.89 17.04 5.73
CA ASP A 91 -2.23 18.10 6.70
C ASP A 91 -2.17 17.60 8.16
N SER A 92 -2.38 16.30 8.39
CA SER A 92 -2.30 15.72 9.74
C SER A 92 -0.93 15.88 10.37
N ASN A 93 0.13 15.94 9.55
CA ASN A 93 1.52 15.95 9.99
C ASN A 93 1.82 14.83 11.02
N ILE A 94 1.25 13.63 10.87
CA ILE A 94 1.59 12.49 11.75
C ILE A 94 2.50 11.47 11.08
N PHE A 95 2.66 11.57 9.76
CA PHE A 95 3.42 10.61 8.96
C PHE A 95 4.78 11.18 8.53
N SER A 96 5.83 10.37 8.68
CA SER A 96 7.17 10.67 8.14
C SER A 96 7.42 10.00 6.80
N SER A 97 6.74 8.89 6.55
CA SER A 97 6.80 8.18 5.27
C SER A 97 5.43 7.63 4.88
N ILE A 98 5.23 7.50 3.57
CA ILE A 98 4.12 6.78 2.96
C ILE A 98 4.74 5.69 2.10
N ILE A 99 4.27 4.45 2.27
CA ILE A 99 4.73 3.27 1.55
C ILE A 99 3.51 2.73 0.81
N SER A 100 3.65 2.55 -0.49
CA SER A 100 2.54 2.14 -1.36
C SER A 100 2.93 0.96 -2.24
N THR A 101 2.00 0.03 -2.35
CA THR A 101 2.00 -1.04 -3.37
C THR A 101 1.06 -0.71 -4.53
N ASN A 102 0.52 0.50 -4.59
CA ASN A 102 -0.46 0.88 -5.62
C ASN A 102 0.24 1.39 -6.87
N TYR A 103 -0.39 1.13 -8.01
CA TYR A 103 0.15 1.42 -9.34
C TYR A 103 -0.21 2.81 -9.86
N ASP A 104 -1.08 3.55 -9.17
CA ASP A 104 -1.56 4.88 -9.56
C ASP A 104 -0.44 5.93 -9.55
N TYR A 105 -0.70 7.17 -9.96
CA TYR A 105 0.28 8.27 -9.94
C TYR A 105 -0.29 9.53 -9.25
N ALA A 106 -1.31 9.35 -8.40
CA ALA A 106 -2.09 10.46 -7.86
C ALA A 106 -1.29 11.32 -6.88
N VAL A 107 -0.44 10.70 -6.06
CA VAL A 107 0.36 11.41 -5.06
C VAL A 107 1.44 12.25 -5.74
N GLU A 108 2.12 11.67 -6.72
CA GLU A 108 3.19 12.33 -7.47
C GLU A 108 2.68 13.47 -8.34
N GLU A 109 1.48 13.32 -8.91
CA GLU A 109 0.87 14.36 -9.74
C GLU A 109 0.41 15.57 -8.93
N ASN A 110 -0.04 15.37 -7.68
CA ASN A 110 -0.72 16.40 -6.91
C ASN A 110 0.06 16.93 -5.69
N PHE A 111 1.07 16.19 -5.21
CA PHE A 111 1.81 16.52 -3.98
C PHE A 111 3.33 16.40 -4.14
N LEU A 112 3.85 16.54 -5.36
CA LEU A 112 5.28 16.39 -5.66
C LEU A 112 6.20 17.24 -4.78
N ASN A 113 5.77 18.44 -4.40
CA ASN A 113 6.51 19.36 -3.55
C ASN A 113 6.53 18.94 -2.08
N LEU A 114 5.68 18.01 -1.65
CA LEU A 114 5.60 17.52 -0.27
C LEU A 114 6.32 16.18 -0.06
N ILE A 115 6.67 15.49 -1.15
CA ILE A 115 7.21 14.14 -1.11
C ILE A 115 8.63 14.05 -1.69
N LYS A 116 9.35 13.01 -1.29
CA LYS A 116 10.54 12.48 -1.97
C LYS A 116 10.27 11.05 -2.42
N ILE A 117 10.23 10.84 -3.73
CA ILE A 117 9.87 9.56 -4.34
C ILE A 117 11.06 8.60 -4.26
N ASN A 118 10.80 7.39 -3.80
CA ASN A 118 11.75 6.28 -3.76
C ASN A 118 11.09 5.08 -4.44
N THR A 119 11.74 4.54 -5.46
CA THR A 119 11.33 3.29 -6.09
C THR A 119 12.53 2.34 -6.09
N PRO A 120 12.33 1.03 -6.33
CA PRO A 120 13.46 0.12 -6.49
C PRO A 120 14.46 0.58 -7.56
N PHE A 121 14.00 1.33 -8.55
CA PHE A 121 14.80 1.77 -9.70
C PHE A 121 15.43 3.16 -9.50
N ASN A 122 14.97 3.93 -8.51
CA ASN A 122 15.46 5.28 -8.24
C ASN A 122 15.23 5.65 -6.78
N VAL A 123 16.30 5.66 -5.99
CA VAL A 123 16.27 6.05 -4.58
C VAL A 123 16.63 7.53 -4.48
N SER A 124 15.79 8.31 -3.79
CA SER A 124 16.05 9.73 -3.60
C SER A 124 17.06 9.96 -2.48
N HIS A 125 18.10 10.78 -2.70
CA HIS A 125 19.00 11.22 -1.62
C HIS A 125 18.63 12.60 -1.06
N ASP A 126 17.38 13.01 -1.23
CA ASP A 126 16.91 14.29 -0.71
C ASP A 126 16.84 14.29 0.83
N GLU A 127 17.67 15.13 1.43
CA GLU A 127 17.76 15.37 2.87
C GLU A 127 16.72 16.38 3.39
N SER A 128 15.90 16.95 2.51
CA SER A 128 14.81 17.84 2.92
C SER A 128 13.80 17.13 3.84
N GLY A 129 13.07 17.94 4.60
CA GLY A 129 12.00 17.49 5.50
C GLY A 129 10.75 16.96 4.81
N ARG A 130 10.76 16.77 3.47
CA ARG A 130 9.66 16.18 2.71
C ARG A 130 9.39 14.73 3.14
N ILE A 131 8.12 14.33 3.04
CA ILE A 131 7.67 12.98 3.39
C ILE A 131 8.31 11.96 2.44
N ALA A 132 8.93 10.92 2.99
CA ALA A 132 9.47 9.84 2.16
C ALA A 132 8.32 9.02 1.55
N PHE A 133 8.21 9.01 0.23
CA PHE A 133 7.20 8.24 -0.48
C PHE A 133 7.85 7.05 -1.19
N TYR A 134 7.53 5.83 -0.75
CA TYR A 134 8.07 4.60 -1.30
C TYR A 134 7.03 3.93 -2.19
N LYS A 135 7.38 3.66 -3.44
CA LYS A 135 6.54 2.87 -4.36
C LYS A 135 7.22 1.58 -4.71
N ILE A 136 6.75 0.50 -4.08
CA ILE A 136 7.37 -0.81 -4.20
C ILE A 136 7.26 -1.34 -5.62
N TYR A 137 6.14 -1.09 -6.29
CA TYR A 137 5.89 -1.65 -7.63
C TYR A 137 6.09 -0.66 -8.80
N GLY A 138 6.52 0.57 -8.51
CA GLY A 138 6.53 1.65 -9.51
C GLY A 138 5.12 2.13 -9.84
N ASP A 139 4.90 2.59 -11.08
CA ASP A 139 3.64 3.20 -11.51
C ASP A 139 3.35 2.95 -12.99
N TYR A 140 2.09 3.13 -13.38
CA TYR A 140 1.63 2.85 -14.75
C TYR A 140 2.22 3.80 -15.81
N LYS A 141 2.79 4.96 -15.43
CA LYS A 141 3.35 5.94 -16.37
C LYS A 141 4.76 5.55 -16.84
N ASP A 142 5.53 4.79 -16.06
CA ASP A 142 6.87 4.30 -16.44
C ASP A 142 6.88 2.79 -16.76
N ARG A 143 6.76 2.47 -18.06
CA ARG A 143 6.65 1.09 -18.57
C ARG A 143 7.86 0.22 -18.20
N ASP A 144 9.05 0.80 -18.12
CA ASP A 144 10.30 0.04 -17.89
C ASP A 144 10.55 -0.20 -16.40
N LYS A 145 9.88 0.58 -15.52
CA LYS A 145 9.99 0.51 -14.06
C LYS A 145 8.73 -0.04 -13.38
N PHE A 146 7.91 -0.76 -14.12
CA PHE A 146 6.66 -1.35 -13.64
C PHE A 146 6.85 -2.82 -13.21
N ILE A 147 6.59 -3.11 -11.93
CA ILE A 147 6.71 -4.44 -11.31
C ILE A 147 5.30 -5.01 -11.18
N ILE A 148 4.93 -5.94 -12.07
CA ILE A 148 3.52 -6.36 -12.20
C ILE A 148 3.35 -7.88 -12.30
N SER A 149 4.44 -8.63 -12.40
CA SER A 149 4.43 -10.11 -12.44
C SER A 149 5.15 -10.70 -11.23
N THR A 150 4.88 -11.97 -10.92
CA THR A 150 5.63 -12.69 -9.87
C THR A 150 7.12 -12.79 -10.18
N GLN A 151 7.52 -12.90 -11.45
CA GLN A 151 8.93 -12.84 -11.85
C GLN A 151 9.55 -11.46 -11.59
N ASP A 152 8.84 -10.37 -11.85
CA ASP A 152 9.33 -9.03 -11.53
C ASP A 152 9.56 -8.89 -10.01
N ILE A 153 8.59 -9.30 -9.19
CA ILE A 153 8.68 -9.24 -7.73
C ILE A 153 9.88 -10.06 -7.24
N LYS A 154 10.03 -11.30 -7.72
CA LYS A 154 11.17 -12.16 -7.38
C LYS A 154 12.50 -11.52 -7.76
N ARG A 155 12.59 -10.94 -8.97
CA ARG A 155 13.79 -10.27 -9.44
C ARG A 155 14.17 -9.11 -8.52
N VAL A 156 13.21 -8.27 -8.16
CA VAL A 156 13.47 -7.08 -7.32
C VAL A 156 13.84 -7.46 -5.89
N LYS A 157 13.32 -8.57 -5.35
CA LYS A 157 13.71 -9.10 -4.04
C LYS A 157 15.12 -9.72 -4.00
N MET A 158 15.62 -10.23 -5.14
CA MET A 158 16.84 -11.06 -5.18
C MET A 158 18.09 -10.34 -5.69
N LEU A 159 17.95 -9.40 -6.63
CA LEU A 159 19.11 -8.78 -7.25
C LEU A 159 19.66 -7.64 -6.37
N ALA A 160 20.96 -7.71 -6.09
CA ALA A 160 21.68 -6.72 -5.25
C ALA A 160 21.58 -5.28 -5.77
N PHE A 161 21.27 -5.11 -7.07
CA PHE A 161 21.00 -3.80 -7.67
C PHE A 161 19.88 -3.03 -6.94
N TYR A 162 18.95 -3.72 -6.29
CA TYR A 162 17.82 -3.12 -5.58
C TYR A 162 18.05 -2.98 -4.07
N ASP A 163 19.22 -3.39 -3.55
CA ASP A 163 19.47 -3.45 -2.10
C ASP A 163 19.34 -2.08 -1.44
N GLU A 164 19.81 -1.02 -2.10
CA GLU A 164 19.72 0.35 -1.55
C GLU A 164 18.28 0.75 -1.22
N PHE A 165 17.34 0.45 -2.11
CA PHE A 165 15.92 0.72 -1.88
C PHE A 165 15.41 -0.05 -0.66
N TRP A 166 15.73 -1.34 -0.57
CA TRP A 166 15.27 -2.20 0.51
C TRP A 166 15.86 -1.82 1.86
N GLU A 167 17.17 -1.53 1.92
CA GLU A 167 17.82 -1.11 3.14
C GLU A 167 17.27 0.23 3.63
N LYS A 168 17.03 1.16 2.71
CA LYS A 168 16.41 2.45 3.04
C LYS A 168 14.97 2.29 3.54
N LEU A 169 14.17 1.45 2.88
CA LEU A 169 12.80 1.15 3.32
C LEU A 169 12.78 0.49 4.70
N ARG A 170 13.60 -0.54 4.94
CA ARG A 170 13.70 -1.21 6.24
C ARG A 170 14.20 -0.28 7.34
N ALA A 171 15.05 0.71 7.03
CA ALA A 171 15.44 1.73 7.98
C ALA A 171 14.25 2.54 8.52
N GLU A 172 13.19 2.75 7.72
CA GLU A 172 11.96 3.38 8.22
C GLU A 172 11.23 2.50 9.24
N PHE A 173 11.14 1.18 8.97
CA PHE A 173 10.55 0.20 9.91
C PHE A 173 11.37 0.03 11.20
N ASN A 174 12.69 0.21 11.12
CA ASN A 174 13.57 0.24 12.29
C ASN A 174 13.39 1.51 13.14
N LYS A 175 13.04 2.64 12.49
CA LYS A 175 13.04 3.96 13.13
C LYS A 175 11.68 4.37 13.67
N ARG A 176 10.58 3.95 13.04
CA ARG A 176 9.22 4.41 13.38
C ARG A 176 8.18 3.30 13.34
N PRO A 177 7.15 3.39 14.20
CA PRO A 177 6.00 2.51 14.10
C PRO A 177 5.32 2.65 12.73
N THR A 178 4.74 1.55 12.24
CA THR A 178 4.10 1.50 10.92
C THR A 178 2.62 1.20 11.07
N ILE A 179 1.77 1.95 10.38
CA ILE A 179 0.33 1.69 10.29
C ILE A 179 0.02 1.13 8.91
N LEU A 180 -0.43 -0.13 8.85
CA LEU A 180 -1.03 -0.74 7.68
C LEU A 180 -2.48 -0.24 7.58
N PHE A 181 -2.82 0.41 6.48
CA PHE A 181 -4.14 1.00 6.26
C PHE A 181 -4.66 0.67 4.86
N ALA A 182 -5.91 0.21 4.78
CA ALA A 182 -6.57 -0.15 3.54
C ALA A 182 -5.69 -1.07 2.66
N VAL A 183 -5.17 -2.13 3.29
CA VAL A 183 -4.40 -3.20 2.65
C VAL A 183 -5.27 -4.43 2.40
N ASN A 184 -4.95 -5.24 1.40
CA ASN A 184 -5.61 -6.52 1.16
C ASN A 184 -4.80 -7.66 1.78
N LEU A 185 -5.22 -8.16 2.94
CA LEU A 185 -4.58 -9.28 3.63
C LEU A 185 -4.89 -10.65 2.98
N GLU A 186 -5.91 -10.74 2.14
CA GLU A 186 -6.25 -11.97 1.41
C GLU A 186 -5.29 -12.18 0.22
N ASP A 187 -4.57 -11.14 -0.23
CA ASP A 187 -3.54 -11.24 -1.25
C ASP A 187 -2.24 -11.83 -0.68
N LYS A 188 -1.95 -13.07 -1.05
CA LYS A 188 -0.74 -13.80 -0.62
C LYS A 188 0.55 -13.18 -1.14
N ILE A 189 0.52 -12.54 -2.32
CA ILE A 189 1.70 -11.85 -2.86
C ILE A 189 1.97 -10.58 -2.07
N PHE A 190 0.92 -9.86 -1.68
CA PHE A 190 1.07 -8.73 -0.75
C PHE A 190 1.70 -9.17 0.57
N LEU A 191 1.19 -10.23 1.21
CA LEU A 191 1.75 -10.77 2.46
C LEU A 191 3.22 -11.22 2.28
N ASP A 192 3.55 -11.88 1.18
CA ASP A 192 4.93 -12.29 0.86
C ASP A 192 5.89 -11.09 0.68
N VAL A 193 5.44 -10.00 0.06
CA VAL A 193 6.21 -8.75 -0.06
C VAL A 193 6.38 -8.07 1.29
N LEU A 194 5.32 -7.99 2.08
CA LEU A 194 5.39 -7.42 3.43
C LEU A 194 6.31 -8.26 4.34
N ASP A 195 6.22 -9.59 4.27
CA ASP A 195 7.12 -10.52 4.97
C ASP A 195 8.59 -10.26 4.61
N PHE A 196 8.89 -10.15 3.32
CA PHE A 196 10.24 -9.91 2.82
C PHE A 196 10.85 -8.60 3.34
N ILE A 197 10.03 -7.56 3.49
CA ILE A 197 10.48 -6.27 4.04
C ILE A 197 10.77 -6.44 5.54
N ILE A 198 9.79 -6.95 6.29
CA ILE A 198 9.83 -6.97 7.75
C ILE A 198 10.83 -8.00 8.30
N ALA A 199 10.90 -9.20 7.71
CA ALA A 199 11.71 -10.32 8.22
C ALA A 199 13.21 -10.02 8.33
N LYS A 200 13.71 -9.03 7.57
CA LYS A 200 15.11 -8.60 7.57
C LYS A 200 15.33 -7.26 8.30
N THR A 201 14.40 -6.86 9.14
CA THR A 201 14.47 -5.61 9.92
C THR A 201 15.04 -5.92 11.31
N ASP A 202 16.16 -5.32 11.67
CA ASP A 202 16.89 -5.63 12.92
C ASP A 202 16.14 -5.23 14.20
N ARG A 203 15.58 -4.01 14.22
CA ARG A 203 14.91 -3.39 15.38
C ARG A 203 13.52 -2.93 14.99
N LEU A 204 12.71 -3.89 14.56
CA LEU A 204 11.36 -3.65 14.10
C LEU A 204 10.55 -2.86 15.14
N GLN A 205 10.08 -1.68 14.74
CA GLN A 205 9.13 -0.91 15.54
C GLN A 205 7.72 -1.50 15.45
N PRO A 206 6.82 -1.16 16.40
CA PRO A 206 5.46 -1.67 16.40
C PRO A 206 4.75 -1.48 15.06
N ILE A 207 4.02 -2.51 14.64
CA ILE A 207 3.16 -2.46 13.46
C ILE A 207 1.71 -2.49 13.94
N TYR A 208 0.91 -1.56 13.41
CA TYR A 208 -0.51 -1.48 13.65
C TYR A 208 -1.27 -1.79 12.36
N LEU A 209 -2.34 -2.55 12.45
CA LEU A 209 -3.31 -2.74 11.37
C LEU A 209 -4.56 -1.94 11.68
N TYR A 210 -4.88 -0.95 10.86
CA TYR A 210 -6.14 -0.23 10.96
C TYR A 210 -7.18 -0.90 10.04
N ALA A 211 -8.26 -1.41 10.62
CA ALA A 211 -9.29 -2.16 9.89
C ALA A 211 -10.69 -1.93 10.47
N GLY A 212 -11.71 -2.08 9.63
CA GLY A 212 -13.12 -2.01 10.04
C GLY A 212 -13.61 -3.33 10.65
N GLU A 213 -14.92 -3.54 10.63
CA GLU A 213 -15.56 -4.76 11.14
C GLU A 213 -15.19 -6.02 10.34
N GLU A 214 -14.79 -5.86 9.07
CA GLU A 214 -14.35 -6.95 8.21
C GLU A 214 -13.15 -7.73 8.76
N ILE A 215 -12.38 -7.13 9.68
CA ILE A 215 -11.23 -7.77 10.31
C ILE A 215 -11.61 -9.05 11.04
N ASP A 216 -12.80 -9.12 11.64
CA ASP A 216 -13.24 -10.30 12.39
C ASP A 216 -13.44 -11.52 11.48
N ARG A 217 -13.83 -11.29 10.21
CA ARG A 217 -13.89 -12.33 9.18
C ARG A 217 -12.48 -12.74 8.73
N LEU A 218 -11.59 -11.77 8.49
CA LEU A 218 -10.23 -12.03 8.03
C LEU A 218 -9.41 -12.83 9.06
N LEU A 219 -9.67 -12.60 10.34
CA LEU A 219 -9.09 -13.37 11.45
C LEU A 219 -9.65 -14.79 11.58
N ALA A 220 -10.48 -15.28 10.65
CA ALA A 220 -10.78 -16.71 10.54
C ALA A 220 -9.77 -17.45 9.64
N ASP A 221 -9.02 -16.72 8.80
CA ASP A 221 -8.00 -17.30 7.93
C ASP A 221 -6.70 -17.55 8.70
N LYS A 222 -6.21 -18.80 8.65
CA LYS A 222 -5.01 -19.22 9.40
C LYS A 222 -3.74 -18.53 8.90
N ASP A 223 -3.61 -18.29 7.59
CA ASP A 223 -2.43 -17.65 7.03
C ASP A 223 -2.35 -16.20 7.53
N ILE A 224 -3.49 -15.49 7.55
CA ILE A 224 -3.58 -14.11 8.05
C ILE A 224 -3.28 -14.02 9.55
N ILE A 225 -3.91 -14.87 10.37
CA ILE A 225 -3.66 -14.91 11.82
C ILE A 225 -2.20 -15.22 12.12
N ASN A 226 -1.61 -16.19 11.43
CA ASN A 226 -0.21 -16.57 11.63
C ASN A 226 0.72 -15.40 11.27
N PHE A 227 0.42 -14.66 10.21
CA PHE A 227 1.18 -13.48 9.83
C PHE A 227 1.10 -12.37 10.89
N ILE A 228 -0.10 -12.05 11.36
CA ILE A 228 -0.34 -11.07 12.43
C ILE A 228 0.42 -11.45 13.69
N ASN A 229 0.34 -12.72 14.11
CA ASN A 229 1.02 -13.22 15.30
C ASN A 229 2.54 -13.23 15.14
N LYS A 230 3.07 -13.62 13.97
CA LYS A 230 4.50 -13.65 13.66
C LYS A 230 5.16 -12.30 13.93
N TYR A 231 4.49 -11.20 13.61
CA TYR A 231 5.00 -9.85 13.76
C TYR A 231 4.37 -9.06 14.91
N SER A 232 3.55 -9.70 15.74
CA SER A 232 2.83 -9.05 16.84
C SER A 232 2.07 -7.78 16.40
N ILE A 233 1.38 -7.86 15.26
CA ILE A 233 0.66 -6.72 14.69
C ILE A 233 -0.54 -6.39 15.56
N GLU A 234 -0.59 -5.15 16.06
CA GLU A 234 -1.70 -4.66 16.87
C GLU A 234 -2.85 -4.14 16.01
N ILE A 235 -4.08 -4.56 16.30
CA ILE A 235 -5.25 -4.14 15.54
C ILE A 235 -5.86 -2.88 16.15
N ILE A 236 -6.12 -1.89 15.32
CA ILE A 236 -6.89 -0.68 15.64
C ILE A 236 -8.19 -0.75 14.84
N LYS A 237 -9.30 -0.97 15.54
CA LYS A 237 -10.62 -1.00 14.90
C LYS A 237 -11.15 0.42 14.70
N GLY A 238 -11.66 0.71 13.51
CA GLY A 238 -12.35 1.97 13.24
C GLY A 238 -12.78 2.12 11.79
N GLU A 239 -13.71 3.05 11.53
CA GLU A 239 -14.14 3.35 10.17
C GLU A 239 -13.06 4.12 9.39
N ASN A 240 -12.94 3.87 8.09
CA ASN A 240 -11.93 4.54 7.24
C ASN A 240 -12.04 6.08 7.30
N LYS A 241 -13.25 6.63 7.29
CA LYS A 241 -13.48 8.08 7.37
C LYS A 241 -12.94 8.74 8.65
N GLU A 242 -12.79 7.95 9.72
CA GLU A 242 -12.31 8.42 11.02
C GLU A 242 -10.83 8.11 11.26
N PHE A 243 -10.14 7.53 10.28
CA PHE A 243 -8.77 7.04 10.39
C PHE A 243 -7.83 8.03 11.09
N ILE A 244 -7.68 9.24 10.54
CA ILE A 244 -6.76 10.25 11.08
C ILE A 244 -7.15 10.65 12.51
N ALA A 245 -8.45 10.81 12.78
CA ALA A 245 -8.94 11.18 14.11
C ALA A 245 -8.66 10.07 15.14
N ASN A 246 -8.90 8.81 14.79
CA ASN A 246 -8.67 7.66 15.67
C ASN A 246 -7.18 7.46 15.98
N ILE A 247 -6.29 7.67 15.00
CA ILE A 247 -4.84 7.62 15.23
C ILE A 247 -4.40 8.78 16.15
N LYS A 248 -4.93 9.99 15.93
CA LYS A 248 -4.63 11.16 16.77
C LYS A 248 -5.11 10.97 18.20
N GLU A 249 -6.32 10.47 18.39
CA GLU A 249 -6.88 10.16 19.70
C GLU A 249 -6.04 9.11 20.44
N LYS A 250 -5.74 7.98 19.78
CA LYS A 250 -5.01 6.87 20.39
C LYS A 250 -3.59 7.22 20.80
N PHE A 251 -2.86 7.98 19.98
CA PHE A 251 -1.42 8.19 20.19
C PHE A 251 -1.03 9.58 20.67
N TYR A 252 -1.89 10.59 20.52
CA TYR A 252 -1.62 11.98 20.89
C TYR A 252 -2.65 12.56 21.87
N GLY A 253 -3.72 11.82 22.18
CA GLY A 253 -4.76 12.26 23.11
C GLY A 253 -5.63 13.42 22.57
N GLU A 254 -5.59 13.69 21.27
CA GLU A 254 -6.46 14.68 20.64
C GLU A 254 -7.90 14.13 20.57
N LYS A 255 -8.83 14.74 21.30
CA LYS A 255 -10.25 14.36 21.25
C LYS A 255 -10.90 14.75 19.93
N LYS A 256 -11.84 13.93 19.45
CA LYS A 256 -12.66 14.27 18.29
C LYS A 256 -13.40 15.58 18.53
N SER A 257 -13.38 16.49 17.56
CA SER A 257 -14.17 17.72 17.57
C SER A 257 -15.66 17.36 17.49
N GLY A 258 -16.26 17.13 18.65
CA GLY A 258 -17.62 16.63 18.84
C GLY A 258 -17.91 16.19 20.28
N ASP A 259 -16.88 15.78 21.03
CA ASP A 259 -17.03 15.35 22.44
C ASP A 259 -17.08 16.52 23.46
N VAL A 260 -17.15 17.76 22.97
CA VAL A 260 -17.38 18.94 23.82
C VAL A 260 -18.85 19.31 23.76
N GLN A 261 -19.71 18.50 24.38
CA GLN A 261 -20.95 18.91 25.06
C GLN A 261 -21.70 17.70 25.60
N GLN A 262 -21.42 17.33 26.85
CA GLN A 262 -22.39 16.81 27.82
C GLN A 262 -21.73 16.80 29.20
N ASN A 263 -21.35 17.97 29.67
CA ASN A 263 -21.06 18.25 31.08
C ASN A 263 -21.36 19.73 31.33
N TYR A 264 -22.64 20.06 31.31
CA TYR A 264 -23.15 21.25 31.98
C TYR A 264 -24.41 20.86 32.75
N ALA A 265 -24.27 20.99 34.07
CA ALA A 265 -25.29 21.01 35.13
C ALA A 265 -26.10 19.73 35.39
#